data_AF-A0A395IM67-F1
#
_entry.id   AF-A0A395IM67-F1
#
_cell.length_a   1.000
_cell.length_b   1.000
_cell.length_c   1.000
_cell.angle_alpha   90.00
_cell.angle_beta   90.00
_cell.angle_gamma   90.00
#
_symmetry.space_group_name_H-M   'P 1'
#
loop_
_entity.id
_entity.type
_entity.pdbx_description
1 polymer ?
#
loop_
_entity_poly.entity_id
_entity_poly.type
_entity_poly.pdbx_seq_one_letter_code
_entity_poly.pdbx_strand_id
1 'polypeptide(L)'
;MPPKRKKSLIDCSTEPPAQDDNFDVASIASVPSTASATPIKPKAKRPKVEKADKVEKVKAPSKAKAQSKEKAFPKEKEDKEIKDVKTKVGWERKVKAVTGDEAQEVLVEYLTRENRPFSAGDVSGNLHGKVTKTLTDKTPKRTCQCWSHQWKRAKMPELKMEVKKLGIKLAGLKSEIGVQELRDRIEKLEEEKKEKERRLEALKNGGAKVVKKEEVDRVGREFTYWLKMKGIRKRGFLAVEGMLLEGMSRRMFGEGRY
;
A
#
# COMPACT_ATOMS: atom_id res chain seq x y z
N MET A 1 -19.02 -38.55 66.28
CA MET A 1 -18.04 -38.76 65.19
C MET A 1 -18.40 -37.83 64.04
N PRO A 2 -17.51 -36.96 63.56
CA PRO A 2 -17.80 -36.10 62.41
C PRO A 2 -17.52 -36.83 61.08
N PRO A 3 -18.27 -36.54 60.00
CA PRO A 3 -18.08 -37.21 58.72
C PRO A 3 -16.84 -36.69 58.00
N LYS A 4 -16.03 -37.64 57.51
CA LYS A 4 -14.81 -37.40 56.73
C LYS A 4 -15.14 -36.72 55.40
N ARG A 5 -14.68 -35.48 55.21
CA ARG A 5 -14.67 -34.79 53.91
C ARG A 5 -13.69 -35.50 52.97
N LYS A 6 -14.20 -36.05 51.86
CA LYS A 6 -13.39 -36.55 50.74
C LYS A 6 -12.86 -35.34 49.96
N LYS A 7 -11.53 -35.24 49.82
CA LYS A 7 -10.84 -34.33 48.91
C LYS A 7 -10.98 -34.91 47.50
N SER A 8 -11.72 -34.24 46.62
CA SER A 8 -11.69 -34.52 45.18
C SER A 8 -10.56 -33.71 44.56
N LEU A 9 -9.47 -34.41 44.27
CA LEU A 9 -8.41 -34.01 43.37
C LEU A 9 -8.88 -34.33 41.96
N ILE A 10 -9.28 -33.32 41.18
CA ILE A 10 -9.52 -33.46 39.73
C ILE A 10 -8.90 -32.25 39.05
N ASP A 11 -8.07 -32.58 38.07
CA ASP A 11 -7.03 -31.79 37.42
C ASP A 11 -7.53 -30.59 36.62
N CYS A 12 -6.81 -29.47 36.77
CA CYS A 12 -6.79 -28.39 35.80
C CYS A 12 -5.91 -28.79 34.62
N SER A 13 -6.50 -29.43 33.62
CA SER A 13 -5.92 -29.46 32.27
C SER A 13 -6.27 -28.14 31.58
N THR A 14 -5.33 -27.21 31.61
CA THR A 14 -5.30 -26.03 30.74
C THR A 14 -4.87 -26.50 29.35
N GLU A 15 -5.85 -26.83 28.51
CA GLU A 15 -5.62 -26.91 27.06
C GLU A 15 -5.51 -25.49 26.47
N PRO A 16 -4.48 -25.20 25.66
CA PRO A 16 -4.44 -23.96 24.90
C PRO A 16 -5.49 -24.00 23.78
N PRO A 17 -6.21 -22.89 23.50
CA PRO A 17 -7.13 -22.84 22.37
C PRO A 17 -6.32 -22.95 21.07
N ALA A 18 -6.64 -23.95 20.26
CA ALA A 18 -6.21 -24.01 18.88
C ALA A 18 -6.67 -22.73 18.17
N GLN A 19 -5.72 -22.02 17.55
CA GLN A 19 -6.02 -20.96 16.60
C GLN A 19 -6.51 -21.62 15.31
N ASP A 20 -7.83 -21.65 15.14
CA ASP A 20 -8.45 -21.94 13.85
C ASP A 20 -8.31 -20.72 12.95
N ASP A 21 -7.16 -20.59 12.29
CA ASP A 21 -6.94 -19.68 11.17
C ASP A 21 -7.63 -20.25 9.91
N ASN A 22 -8.96 -20.23 9.90
CA ASN A 22 -9.76 -20.48 8.70
C ASN A 22 -10.76 -19.33 8.50
N PHE A 23 -10.23 -18.14 8.20
CA PHE A 23 -11.01 -17.10 7.54
C PHE A 23 -11.04 -17.38 6.04
N ASP A 24 -12.00 -18.20 5.63
CA ASP A 24 -12.45 -18.31 4.24
C ASP A 24 -13.02 -16.95 3.78
N VAL A 25 -12.16 -16.12 3.20
CA VAL A 25 -12.52 -14.90 2.45
C VAL A 25 -13.07 -15.31 1.07
N ALA A 26 -14.15 -16.09 1.04
CA ALA A 26 -14.77 -16.54 -0.20
C ALA A 26 -16.30 -16.68 -0.12
N SER A 27 -16.96 -15.94 0.78
CA SER A 27 -18.42 -15.87 0.84
C SER A 27 -18.93 -14.45 1.06
N ILE A 28 -18.61 -13.57 0.11
CA ILE A 28 -19.40 -12.36 -0.13
C ILE A 28 -20.48 -12.73 -1.16
N ALA A 29 -21.36 -13.64 -0.78
CA ALA A 29 -22.56 -13.94 -1.54
C ALA A 29 -23.60 -12.86 -1.21
N SER A 30 -23.76 -11.96 -2.17
CA SER A 30 -25.06 -11.41 -2.61
C SER A 30 -26.13 -11.25 -1.52
N VAL A 31 -26.11 -10.10 -0.84
CA VAL A 31 -27.28 -9.60 -0.10
C VAL A 31 -28.37 -9.20 -1.11
N PRO A 32 -29.59 -9.78 -1.05
CA PRO A 32 -30.70 -9.30 -1.84
C PRO A 32 -31.19 -7.96 -1.29
N SER A 33 -31.17 -6.96 -2.16
CA SER A 33 -31.76 -5.64 -1.97
C SER A 33 -33.26 -5.77 -1.69
N THR A 34 -33.70 -5.44 -0.48
CA THR A 34 -35.11 -5.21 -0.14
C THR A 34 -35.29 -3.80 0.40
N ALA A 35 -35.07 -2.81 -0.48
CA ALA A 35 -35.58 -1.46 -0.26
C ALA A 35 -36.97 -1.35 -0.91
N SER A 36 -38.00 -1.53 -0.08
CA SER A 36 -39.36 -1.07 -0.32
C SER A 36 -39.35 0.46 -0.46
N ALA A 37 -39.33 0.94 -1.71
CA ALA A 37 -39.42 2.35 -2.05
C ALA A 37 -40.90 2.74 -2.20
N THR A 38 -41.44 3.43 -1.20
CA THR A 38 -42.66 4.22 -1.32
C THR A 38 -42.34 5.54 -2.04
N PRO A 39 -43.16 6.00 -3.01
CA PRO A 39 -42.88 7.22 -3.75
C PRO A 39 -43.45 8.43 -3.02
N ILE A 40 -42.62 9.14 -2.26
CA ILE A 40 -42.97 10.48 -1.75
C ILE A 40 -42.50 11.52 -2.77
N LYS A 41 -43.46 12.16 -3.46
CA LYS A 41 -43.26 13.36 -4.27
C LYS A 41 -42.94 14.56 -3.36
N PRO A 42 -41.89 15.34 -3.65
CA PRO A 42 -41.86 16.75 -3.29
C PRO A 42 -42.11 17.62 -4.53
N LYS A 43 -43.28 18.27 -4.55
CA LYS A 43 -43.58 19.39 -5.44
C LYS A 43 -42.86 20.65 -4.92
N ALA A 44 -42.23 21.36 -5.87
CA ALA A 44 -42.07 22.81 -5.94
C ALA A 44 -41.22 23.52 -4.86
N LYS A 45 -40.11 24.14 -5.29
CA LYS A 45 -40.05 25.56 -5.70
C LYS A 45 -38.60 25.92 -6.06
N ARG A 46 -38.42 26.41 -7.29
CA ARG A 46 -37.20 27.11 -7.72
C ARG A 46 -37.16 28.50 -7.05
N PRO A 47 -36.01 28.95 -6.56
CA PRO A 47 -35.63 30.34 -6.66
C PRO A 47 -34.53 30.51 -7.73
N LYS A 48 -34.78 31.50 -8.58
CA LYS A 48 -33.93 32.00 -9.66
C LYS A 48 -33.29 33.30 -9.16
N VAL A 49 -31.98 33.33 -8.99
CA VAL A 49 -31.14 34.54 -8.82
C VAL A 49 -29.77 34.13 -9.39
N GLU A 50 -29.36 34.57 -10.59
CA GLU A 50 -28.59 35.81 -10.85
C GLU A 50 -27.30 35.87 -10.03
N LYS A 51 -26.13 36.33 -10.47
CA LYS A 51 -25.46 36.63 -11.75
C LYS A 51 -24.07 37.12 -11.26
N ALA A 52 -23.03 36.86 -12.04
CA ALA A 52 -21.72 37.54 -12.02
C ALA A 52 -20.82 37.46 -10.76
N ASP A 53 -19.63 36.86 -10.95
CA ASP A 53 -18.32 37.54 -10.94
C ASP A 53 -17.25 36.48 -11.27
N LYS A 54 -16.56 36.49 -12.41
CA LYS A 54 -15.53 37.42 -12.91
C LYS A 54 -14.22 37.33 -12.11
N VAL A 55 -13.27 36.61 -12.72
CA VAL A 55 -11.82 36.89 -12.76
C VAL A 55 -11.04 36.71 -11.46
N GLU A 56 -10.23 35.64 -11.39
CA GLU A 56 -8.81 35.86 -11.14
C GLU A 56 -7.93 34.82 -11.84
N LYS A 57 -7.15 35.34 -12.79
CA LYS A 57 -6.17 34.66 -13.64
C LYS A 57 -4.82 34.74 -12.93
N VAL A 58 -4.48 33.75 -12.11
CA VAL A 58 -3.15 33.69 -11.49
C VAL A 58 -2.13 33.07 -12.45
N LYS A 59 -1.55 33.99 -13.20
CA LYS A 59 -0.22 34.07 -13.81
C LYS A 59 0.79 32.99 -13.38
N ALA A 60 1.26 32.25 -14.38
CA ALA A 60 2.46 31.43 -14.34
C ALA A 60 3.72 32.25 -13.98
N PRO A 61 4.65 31.72 -13.17
CA PRO A 61 6.02 32.18 -13.16
C PRO A 61 6.86 31.44 -14.21
N SER A 62 7.59 32.28 -14.91
CA SER A 62 8.45 32.08 -16.06
C SER A 62 9.71 31.27 -15.80
N LYS A 63 10.17 30.64 -16.89
CA LYS A 63 11.54 30.20 -17.18
C LYS A 63 12.62 31.09 -16.52
N ALA A 64 13.48 30.48 -15.70
CA ALA A 64 14.83 30.98 -15.46
C ALA A 64 15.82 30.06 -16.19
N LYS A 65 16.39 30.61 -17.26
CA LYS A 65 17.46 30.08 -18.09
C LYS A 65 18.75 30.68 -17.52
N ALA A 66 19.56 29.89 -16.80
CA ALA A 66 20.90 30.30 -16.39
C ALA A 66 21.94 29.51 -17.19
N GLN A 67 22.55 30.20 -18.15
CA GLN A 67 23.78 29.82 -18.84
C GLN A 67 24.95 30.56 -18.16
N SER A 68 25.93 29.82 -17.66
CA SER A 68 27.34 30.22 -17.46
C SER A 68 28.10 28.89 -17.52
N LYS A 69 29.04 28.58 -18.43
CA LYS A 69 30.06 29.33 -19.16
C LYS A 69 31.05 30.05 -18.25
N GLU A 70 31.92 29.27 -17.64
CA GLU A 70 33.20 29.78 -17.15
C GLU A 70 34.34 28.86 -17.60
N LYS A 71 35.17 29.43 -18.49
CA LYS A 71 36.53 29.01 -18.79
C LYS A 71 37.41 29.59 -17.68
N ALA A 72 38.30 28.81 -17.09
CA ALA A 72 39.62 29.30 -16.68
C ALA A 72 40.59 28.13 -16.46
N PHE A 73 41.67 28.15 -17.23
CA PHE A 73 42.94 27.49 -16.91
C PHE A 73 43.54 28.09 -15.64
N PRO A 74 44.40 27.34 -14.92
CA PRO A 74 45.74 27.85 -14.72
C PRO A 74 46.83 26.88 -15.17
N LYS A 75 47.99 27.51 -15.37
CA LYS A 75 49.19 27.07 -16.05
C LYS A 75 50.30 27.10 -14.99
N GLU A 76 50.85 25.95 -14.63
CA GLU A 76 52.13 25.80 -13.90
C GLU A 76 52.81 24.61 -14.59
N LYS A 77 53.90 24.72 -15.37
CA LYS A 77 55.26 25.21 -15.09
C LYS A 77 55.82 24.67 -13.78
N GLU A 78 56.47 23.51 -13.86
CA GLU A 78 57.77 23.35 -13.21
C GLU A 78 58.64 22.32 -13.97
N ASP A 79 59.91 22.70 -14.08
CA ASP A 79 61.01 22.03 -14.75
C ASP A 79 61.65 20.94 -13.87
N LYS A 80 62.28 19.94 -14.51
CA LYS A 80 63.56 19.24 -14.16
C LYS A 80 63.56 17.84 -14.79
N GLU A 81 64.30 17.60 -15.86
CA GLU A 81 65.75 17.33 -15.89
C GLU A 81 66.13 16.04 -15.16
N ILE A 82 66.09 14.90 -15.87
CA ILE A 82 66.97 13.72 -15.67
C ILE A 82 67.13 13.05 -17.07
N LYS A 83 68.20 13.36 -17.81
CA LYS A 83 69.52 12.70 -17.85
C LYS A 83 69.55 11.43 -18.70
N ASP A 84 70.28 11.54 -19.80
CA ASP A 84 70.68 10.53 -20.77
C ASP A 84 71.14 9.21 -20.13
N VAL A 85 70.52 8.10 -20.54
CA VAL A 85 71.18 6.78 -20.59
C VAL A 85 70.93 6.17 -21.95
N LYS A 86 71.96 6.32 -22.80
CA LYS A 86 72.10 5.72 -24.11
C LYS A 86 72.50 4.25 -23.94
N THR A 87 71.52 3.34 -23.94
CA THR A 87 71.79 1.90 -24.10
C THR A 87 71.45 1.47 -25.52
N LYS A 88 72.48 1.50 -26.35
CA LYS A 88 72.48 1.02 -27.72
C LYS A 88 72.63 -0.50 -27.68
N VAL A 89 71.52 -1.24 -27.75
CA VAL A 89 71.54 -2.66 -28.09
C VAL A 89 70.59 -2.87 -29.26
N GLY A 90 71.18 -2.84 -30.45
CA GLY A 90 70.48 -3.16 -31.67
C GLY A 90 70.20 -4.65 -31.73
N TRP A 91 68.94 -4.98 -32.00
CA TRP A 91 68.53 -6.03 -32.92
C TRP A 91 67.23 -5.56 -33.60
N GLU A 92 67.40 -4.82 -34.71
CA GLU A 92 66.30 -4.55 -35.63
C GLU A 92 65.85 -5.87 -36.26
N ARG A 93 64.79 -6.47 -35.72
CA ARG A 93 63.81 -7.10 -36.60
C ARG A 93 62.98 -5.96 -37.16
N LYS A 94 63.27 -5.58 -38.40
CA LYS A 94 62.50 -4.59 -39.16
C LYS A 94 61.09 -5.14 -39.36
N VAL A 95 60.23 -4.93 -38.36
CA VAL A 95 58.83 -5.34 -38.45
C VAL A 95 58.21 -4.46 -39.52
N LYS A 96 57.63 -5.10 -40.55
CA LYS A 96 56.96 -4.39 -41.63
C LYS A 96 55.91 -3.47 -41.03
N ALA A 97 55.93 -2.20 -41.45
CA ALA A 97 54.88 -1.25 -41.08
C ALA A 97 53.55 -1.84 -41.55
N VAL A 98 52.65 -2.08 -40.61
CA VAL A 98 51.31 -2.56 -40.91
C VAL A 98 50.51 -1.32 -41.32
N THR A 99 50.01 -1.30 -42.54
CA THR A 99 49.25 -0.19 -43.10
C THR A 99 47.88 -0.70 -43.53
N GLY A 100 46.82 0.02 -43.12
CA GLY A 100 45.44 -0.33 -43.43
C GLY A 100 44.61 -0.56 -42.17
N ASP A 101 43.53 -1.33 -42.30
CA ASP A 101 42.59 -1.63 -41.23
C ASP A 101 43.21 -2.49 -40.11
N GLU A 102 44.19 -3.34 -40.45
CA GLU A 102 44.96 -4.14 -39.48
C GLU A 102 45.68 -3.28 -38.43
N ALA A 103 46.17 -2.09 -38.83
CA ALA A 103 46.83 -1.17 -37.90
C ALA A 103 45.84 -0.56 -36.90
N GLN A 104 44.56 -0.46 -37.27
CA GLN A 104 43.52 0.03 -36.38
C GLN A 104 43.15 -1.05 -35.35
N GLU A 105 43.07 -2.31 -35.77
CA GLU A 105 42.77 -3.43 -34.88
C GLU A 105 43.85 -3.59 -33.80
N VAL A 106 45.13 -3.58 -34.19
CA VAL A 106 46.25 -3.64 -33.23
C VAL A 106 46.21 -2.47 -32.25
N LEU A 107 45.82 -1.28 -32.72
CA LEU A 107 45.67 -0.10 -31.86
C LEU A 107 44.52 -0.28 -30.85
N VAL A 108 43.37 -0.78 -31.31
CA VAL A 108 42.19 -1.01 -30.49
C VAL A 108 42.42 -2.12 -29.48
N GLU A 109 43.06 -3.22 -29.88
CA GLU A 109 43.40 -4.34 -28.99
C GLU A 109 44.36 -3.86 -27.88
N TYR A 110 45.39 -3.09 -28.24
CA TYR A 110 46.33 -2.52 -27.29
C TYR A 110 45.63 -1.58 -26.29
N LEU A 111 44.80 -0.66 -26.76
CA LEU A 111 44.06 0.26 -25.90
C LEU A 111 43.06 -0.45 -24.98
N THR A 112 42.45 -1.54 -25.46
CA THR A 112 41.49 -2.34 -24.66
C THR A 112 42.21 -3.15 -23.59
N ARG A 113 43.40 -3.70 -23.89
CA ARG A 113 44.21 -4.47 -22.94
C ARG A 113 44.77 -3.60 -21.82
N GLU A 114 45.22 -2.39 -22.14
CA GLU A 114 45.88 -1.51 -21.17
C GLU A 114 44.90 -0.61 -20.39
N ASN A 115 43.72 -0.31 -20.95
CA ASN A 115 42.67 0.50 -20.32
C ASN A 115 43.17 1.78 -19.60
N ARG A 116 44.18 2.43 -20.19
CA ARG A 116 44.80 3.67 -19.68
C ARG A 116 44.67 4.79 -20.71
N PRO A 117 44.54 6.06 -20.28
CA PRO A 117 44.57 7.20 -21.20
C PRO A 117 46.00 7.42 -21.68
N PHE A 118 46.29 7.11 -22.94
CA PHE A 118 47.61 7.32 -23.55
C PHE A 118 47.64 8.55 -24.45
N SER A 119 48.80 9.21 -24.52
CA SER A 119 49.10 10.11 -25.62
C SER A 119 49.32 9.31 -26.90
N ALA A 120 49.00 9.90 -28.05
CA ALA A 120 49.28 9.28 -29.36
C ALA A 120 50.79 8.96 -29.53
N GLY A 121 51.66 9.73 -28.86
CA GLY A 121 53.10 9.47 -28.78
C GLY A 121 53.40 8.15 -28.08
N ASP A 122 52.82 7.93 -26.89
CA ASP A 122 53.08 6.76 -26.04
C ASP A 122 52.64 5.47 -26.73
N VAL A 123 51.46 5.48 -27.37
CA VAL A 123 50.95 4.32 -28.11
C VAL A 123 51.85 3.97 -29.30
N SER A 124 52.32 4.97 -30.06
CA SER A 124 53.22 4.74 -31.20
C SER A 124 54.60 4.23 -30.77
N GLY A 125 55.09 4.70 -29.62
CA GLY A 125 56.36 4.25 -29.02
C GLY A 125 56.28 2.82 -28.50
N ASN A 126 55.19 2.46 -27.81
CA ASN A 126 55.04 1.12 -27.23
C ASN A 126 54.69 0.05 -28.28
N LEU A 127 54.05 0.43 -29.39
CA LEU A 127 53.86 -0.44 -30.55
C LEU A 127 55.13 -0.57 -31.42
N HIS A 128 56.26 -0.01 -30.99
CA HIS A 128 57.56 -0.04 -31.67
C HIS A 128 57.50 0.45 -33.13
N GLY A 129 56.71 1.49 -33.41
CA GLY A 129 56.60 2.05 -34.76
C GLY A 129 55.80 1.20 -35.75
N LYS A 130 55.13 0.12 -35.31
CA LYS A 130 54.23 -0.69 -36.16
C LYS A 130 53.05 0.11 -36.71
N VAL A 131 52.66 1.19 -36.02
CA VAL A 131 51.59 2.11 -36.45
C VAL A 131 52.14 3.53 -36.55
N THR A 132 51.78 4.25 -37.61
CA THR A 132 52.22 5.63 -37.85
C THR A 132 51.54 6.62 -36.91
N LYS A 133 52.31 7.58 -36.38
CA LYS A 133 51.83 8.59 -35.41
C LYS A 133 50.59 9.37 -35.89
N THR A 134 50.48 9.64 -37.18
CA THR A 134 49.33 10.35 -37.78
C THR A 134 48.06 9.50 -37.80
N LEU A 135 48.19 8.18 -37.95
CA LEU A 135 47.08 7.24 -37.84
C LEU A 135 46.67 7.08 -36.37
N THR A 136 47.65 6.93 -35.48
CA THR A 136 47.46 6.85 -34.03
C THR A 136 46.76 8.08 -33.44
N ASP A 137 46.86 9.26 -34.04
CA ASP A 137 46.17 10.47 -33.54
C ASP A 137 44.72 10.60 -34.08
N LYS A 138 44.43 10.06 -35.27
CA LYS A 138 43.10 10.14 -35.90
C LYS A 138 42.14 9.05 -35.40
N THR A 139 42.63 7.83 -35.23
CA THR A 139 41.80 6.67 -34.89
C THR A 139 41.17 6.78 -33.49
N PRO A 140 41.91 7.12 -32.41
CA PRO A 140 41.35 7.24 -31.07
C PRO A 140 40.31 8.35 -30.94
N LYS A 141 40.47 9.48 -31.65
CA LYS A 141 39.47 10.56 -31.63
C LYS A 141 38.15 10.11 -32.26
N ARG A 142 38.20 9.39 -33.38
CA ARG A 142 37.00 8.84 -34.04
C ARG A 142 36.35 7.73 -33.22
N THR A 143 37.13 6.79 -32.71
CA THR A 143 36.61 5.70 -31.88
C THR A 143 36.09 6.22 -30.55
N CYS A 144 36.77 7.13 -29.87
CA CYS A 144 36.32 7.73 -28.62
C CYS A 144 35.03 8.56 -28.81
N GLN A 145 34.91 9.33 -29.90
CA GLN A 145 33.67 10.04 -30.21
C GLN A 145 32.51 9.06 -30.49
N CYS A 146 32.76 8.01 -31.28
CA CYS A 146 31.76 6.98 -31.59
C CYS A 146 31.33 6.22 -30.32
N TRP A 147 32.28 5.79 -29.49
CA TRP A 147 32.03 5.11 -28.22
C TRP A 147 31.27 5.99 -27.24
N SER A 148 31.64 7.28 -27.11
CA SER A 148 30.90 8.21 -26.25
C SER A 148 29.46 8.42 -26.74
N HIS A 149 29.24 8.46 -28.05
CA HIS A 149 27.92 8.63 -28.64
C HIS A 149 27.08 7.36 -28.51
N GLN A 150 27.70 6.18 -28.68
CA GLN A 150 27.07 4.88 -28.55
C GLN A 150 26.72 4.58 -27.09
N TRP A 151 27.62 4.88 -26.15
CA TRP A 151 27.36 4.78 -24.71
C TRP A 151 26.21 5.71 -24.30
N LYS A 152 26.21 6.97 -24.75
CA LYS A 152 25.08 7.89 -24.50
C LYS A 152 23.79 7.34 -25.12
N ARG A 153 23.81 6.84 -26.35
CA ARG A 153 22.62 6.26 -26.99
C ARG A 153 22.10 5.01 -26.27
N ALA A 154 22.97 4.18 -25.70
CA ALA A 154 22.58 2.98 -24.97
C ALA A 154 22.12 3.28 -23.52
N LYS A 155 22.83 4.13 -22.79
CA LYS A 155 22.53 4.44 -21.37
C LYS A 155 21.41 5.45 -21.19
N MET A 156 21.24 6.40 -22.11
CA MET A 156 20.15 7.39 -22.00
C MET A 156 18.74 6.79 -21.95
N PRO A 157 18.36 5.81 -22.80
CA PRO A 157 17.04 5.20 -22.71
C PRO A 157 16.85 4.43 -21.40
N GLU A 158 17.88 3.73 -20.91
CA GLU A 158 17.85 3.01 -19.63
C GLU A 158 17.57 3.96 -18.46
N LEU A 159 18.38 5.03 -18.32
CA LEU A 159 18.18 6.06 -17.29
C LEU A 159 16.82 6.77 -17.42
N LYS A 160 16.35 7.02 -18.66
CA LYS A 160 15.02 7.58 -18.89
C LYS A 160 13.90 6.65 -18.44
N MET A 161 14.04 5.33 -18.66
CA MET A 161 13.08 4.34 -18.17
C MET A 161 13.09 4.30 -16.65
N GLU A 162 14.25 4.37 -16.01
CA GLU A 162 14.36 4.42 -14.54
C GLU A 162 13.70 5.67 -13.96
N VAL A 163 13.95 6.84 -14.53
CA VAL A 163 13.30 8.08 -14.10
C VAL A 163 11.77 7.97 -14.25
N LYS A 164 11.28 7.39 -15.34
CA LYS A 164 9.83 7.13 -15.52
C LYS A 164 9.31 6.14 -14.47
N LYS A 165 10.03 5.04 -14.23
CA LYS A 165 9.68 4.02 -13.25
C LYS A 165 9.59 4.61 -11.83
N LEU A 166 10.60 5.40 -11.44
CA LEU A 166 10.60 6.11 -10.16
C LEU A 166 9.52 7.18 -10.09
N GLY A 167 9.25 7.89 -11.19
CA GLY A 167 8.17 8.86 -11.28
C GLY A 167 6.79 8.23 -11.07
N ILE A 168 6.54 7.06 -11.66
CA ILE A 168 5.28 6.30 -11.45
C ILE A 168 5.18 5.83 -9.99
N LYS A 169 6.26 5.28 -9.42
CA LYS A 169 6.28 4.87 -8.01
C LYS A 169 5.99 6.04 -7.06
N LEU A 170 6.61 7.19 -7.33
CA LEU A 170 6.42 8.40 -6.54
C LEU A 170 5.00 8.98 -6.71
N ALA A 171 4.41 8.87 -7.90
CA ALA A 171 3.01 9.24 -8.12
C ALA A 171 2.05 8.31 -7.37
N GLY A 172 2.33 7.00 -7.35
CA GLY A 172 1.58 6.02 -6.56
C GLY A 172 1.61 6.34 -5.07
N LEU A 173 2.81 6.52 -4.51
CA LEU A 173 3.00 6.89 -3.09
C LEU A 173 2.39 8.25 -2.73
N LYS A 174 2.25 9.17 -3.67
CA LYS A 174 1.56 10.46 -3.47
C LYS A 174 0.04 10.35 -3.56
N SER A 175 -0.47 9.38 -4.31
CA SER A 175 -1.91 9.10 -4.42
C SER A 175 -2.44 8.25 -3.27
N GLU A 176 -1.55 7.54 -2.57
CA GLU A 176 -1.87 6.98 -1.26
C GLU A 176 -2.25 8.13 -0.31
N ILE A 177 -3.32 7.90 0.47
CA ILE A 177 -3.84 8.83 1.48
C ILE A 177 -2.65 9.45 2.22
N GLY A 178 -2.59 10.78 2.21
CA GLY A 178 -1.46 11.50 2.79
C GLY A 178 -1.24 11.08 4.24
N VAL A 179 0.02 10.98 4.66
CA VAL A 179 0.35 10.57 6.05
C VAL A 179 -0.36 11.46 7.10
N GLN A 180 -0.66 12.71 6.75
CA GLN A 180 -1.50 13.60 7.58
C GLN A 180 -2.94 13.09 7.70
N GLU A 181 -3.60 12.77 6.60
CA GLU A 181 -4.98 12.27 6.61
C GLU A 181 -5.08 10.90 7.32
N LEU A 182 -4.05 10.05 7.23
CA LEU A 182 -3.96 8.82 8.03
C LEU A 182 -3.89 9.13 9.53
N ARG A 183 -3.08 10.12 9.95
CA ARG A 183 -3.00 10.55 11.35
C ARG A 183 -4.34 11.08 11.85
N ASP A 184 -4.99 11.95 11.08
CA ASP A 184 -6.30 12.51 11.43
C ASP A 184 -7.36 11.41 11.57
N ARG A 185 -7.29 10.36 10.73
CA ARG A 185 -8.21 9.22 10.80
C ARG A 185 -7.93 8.33 12.02
N ILE A 186 -6.67 8.14 12.39
CA ILE A 186 -6.30 7.42 13.62
C ILE A 186 -6.82 8.18 14.85
N GLU A 187 -6.60 9.48 14.92
CA GLU A 187 -7.07 10.33 16.03
C GLU A 187 -8.59 10.26 16.19
N LYS A 188 -9.35 10.38 15.10
CA LYS A 188 -10.81 10.21 15.12
C LYS A 188 -11.24 8.83 15.62
N LEU A 189 -10.57 7.76 15.17
CA LEU A 189 -10.88 6.41 15.62
C LEU A 189 -10.56 6.20 17.11
N GLU A 190 -9.51 6.83 17.62
CA GLU A 190 -9.15 6.79 19.04
C GLU A 190 -10.16 7.55 19.89
N GLU A 191 -10.63 8.71 19.44
CA GLU A 191 -11.71 9.46 20.09
C GLU A 191 -13.02 8.67 20.13
N GLU A 192 -13.43 8.09 19.01
CA GLU A 192 -14.64 7.24 18.94
C GLU A 192 -14.52 6.01 19.85
N LYS A 193 -13.34 5.37 19.88
CA LYS A 193 -13.07 4.23 20.76
C LYS A 193 -13.22 4.65 22.21
N LYS A 194 -12.61 5.76 22.60
CA LYS A 194 -12.68 6.32 23.96
C LYS A 194 -14.12 6.69 24.34
N GLU A 195 -14.91 7.22 23.41
CA GLU A 195 -16.32 7.51 23.64
C GLU A 195 -17.14 6.23 23.86
N LYS A 196 -16.95 5.22 23.01
CA LYS A 196 -17.61 3.91 23.14
C LYS A 196 -17.23 3.22 24.46
N GLU A 197 -15.97 3.29 24.87
CA GLU A 197 -15.50 2.78 26.15
C GLU A 197 -16.15 3.52 27.32
N ARG A 198 -16.24 4.86 27.30
CA ARG A 198 -16.97 5.63 28.31
C ARG A 198 -18.45 5.23 28.40
N ARG A 199 -19.11 5.03 27.25
CA ARG A 199 -20.51 4.57 27.21
C ARG A 199 -20.66 3.17 27.80
N LEU A 200 -19.74 2.25 27.48
CA LEU A 200 -19.74 0.91 28.06
C LEU A 200 -19.49 0.95 29.57
N GLU A 201 -18.58 1.80 30.03
CA GLU A 201 -18.28 1.97 31.45
C GLU A 201 -19.48 2.53 32.22
N ALA A 202 -20.20 3.49 31.64
CA ALA A 202 -21.44 4.00 32.21
C ALA A 202 -22.52 2.90 32.31
N LEU A 203 -22.66 2.04 31.29
CA LEU A 203 -23.59 0.92 31.32
C LEU A 203 -23.20 -0.14 32.37
N LYS A 204 -21.90 -0.41 32.54
CA LYS A 204 -21.39 -1.32 33.57
C LYS A 204 -21.65 -0.78 34.98
N ASN A 205 -21.37 0.50 35.20
CA ASN A 205 -21.50 1.15 36.51
C ASN A 205 -22.96 1.46 36.87
N GLY A 206 -23.84 1.65 35.89
CA GLY A 206 -25.27 1.90 36.10
C GLY A 206 -26.05 0.72 36.68
N GLY A 207 -25.40 -0.37 37.10
CA GLY A 207 -26.04 -1.56 37.66
C GLY A 207 -26.86 -2.36 36.65
N ALA A 208 -26.86 -1.95 35.37
CA ALA A 208 -27.49 -2.69 34.29
C ALA A 208 -26.69 -3.97 34.05
N LYS A 209 -27.21 -5.08 34.60
CA LYS A 209 -26.63 -6.41 34.39
C LYS A 209 -26.61 -6.68 32.88
N VAL A 210 -25.43 -6.85 32.29
CA VAL A 210 -25.28 -7.21 30.88
C VAL A 210 -25.91 -8.60 30.69
N VAL A 211 -27.12 -8.62 30.14
CA VAL A 211 -27.87 -9.86 29.91
C VAL A 211 -27.28 -10.54 28.68
N LYS A 212 -26.85 -11.79 28.84
CA LYS A 212 -26.37 -12.60 27.71
C LYS A 212 -27.54 -12.94 26.80
N LYS A 213 -27.29 -13.02 25.49
CA LYS A 213 -28.31 -13.41 24.50
C LYS A 213 -29.03 -14.71 24.87
N GLU A 214 -28.28 -15.71 25.36
CA GLU A 214 -28.83 -17.00 25.80
C GLU A 214 -29.85 -16.86 26.95
N GLU A 215 -29.61 -15.93 27.88
CA GLU A 215 -30.53 -15.67 28.99
C GLU A 215 -31.80 -14.98 28.50
N VAL A 216 -31.68 -14.03 27.57
CA VAL A 216 -32.84 -13.42 26.90
C VAL A 216 -33.69 -14.49 26.20
N ASP A 217 -33.05 -15.40 25.46
CA ASP A 217 -33.75 -16.47 24.74
C ASP A 217 -34.41 -17.47 25.71
N ARG A 218 -33.75 -17.80 26.83
CA ARG A 218 -34.33 -18.64 27.89
C ARG A 218 -35.58 -18.00 28.50
N VAL A 219 -35.47 -16.74 28.92
CA VAL A 219 -36.60 -15.99 29.49
C VAL A 219 -37.72 -15.82 28.47
N GLY A 220 -37.40 -15.61 27.18
CA GLY A 220 -38.39 -15.56 26.11
C GLY A 220 -39.17 -16.86 25.95
N ARG A 221 -38.50 -18.02 26.02
CA ARG A 221 -39.17 -19.34 26.00
C ARG A 221 -40.07 -19.54 27.22
N GLU A 222 -39.60 -19.18 28.41
CA GLU A 222 -40.41 -19.28 29.63
C GLU A 222 -41.63 -18.36 29.57
N PHE A 223 -41.44 -17.10 29.15
CA PHE A 223 -42.53 -16.13 29.01
C PHE A 223 -43.61 -16.60 28.04
N THR A 224 -43.21 -17.11 26.87
CA THR A 224 -44.16 -17.66 25.88
C THR A 224 -44.87 -18.90 26.40
N TYR A 225 -44.19 -19.77 27.16
CA TYR A 225 -44.81 -20.90 27.85
C TYR A 225 -45.87 -20.44 28.86
N TRP A 226 -45.54 -19.47 29.72
CA TRP A 226 -46.46 -18.95 30.72
C TRP A 226 -47.68 -18.25 30.11
N LEU A 227 -47.50 -17.52 28.99
CA LEU A 227 -48.63 -16.94 28.24
C LEU A 227 -49.59 -18.02 27.72
N LYS A 228 -49.05 -19.12 27.17
CA LYS A 228 -49.88 -20.26 26.74
C LYS A 228 -50.64 -20.86 27.91
N MET A 229 -49.97 -21.10 29.04
CA MET A 229 -50.59 -21.66 30.23
C MET A 229 -51.66 -20.75 30.82
N LYS A 230 -51.43 -19.43 30.86
CA LYS A 230 -52.44 -18.43 31.26
C LYS A 230 -53.69 -18.53 30.39
N GLY A 231 -53.52 -18.65 29.07
CA GLY A 231 -54.63 -18.82 28.12
C GLY A 231 -55.42 -20.11 28.35
N ILE A 232 -54.73 -21.24 28.58
CA ILE A 232 -55.35 -22.53 28.89
C ILE A 232 -56.16 -22.43 30.19
N ARG A 233 -55.56 -21.88 31.26
CA ARG A 233 -56.25 -21.72 32.55
C ARG A 233 -57.47 -20.81 32.44
N LYS A 234 -57.38 -19.70 31.72
CA LYS A 234 -58.52 -18.79 31.48
C LYS A 234 -59.67 -19.51 30.77
N ARG A 235 -59.36 -20.30 29.73
CA ARG A 235 -60.38 -21.09 29.02
C ARG A 235 -61.01 -22.15 29.92
N GLY A 236 -60.21 -22.86 30.72
CA GLY A 236 -60.70 -23.85 31.66
C GLY A 236 -61.64 -23.23 32.71
N PHE A 237 -61.28 -22.07 33.26
CA PHE A 237 -62.13 -21.33 34.19
C PHE A 237 -63.46 -20.93 33.55
N LEU A 238 -63.43 -20.31 32.37
CA LEU A 238 -64.64 -19.90 31.64
C LEU A 238 -65.55 -21.07 31.28
N ALA A 239 -64.98 -22.24 30.98
CA ALA A 239 -65.77 -23.44 30.70
C ALA A 239 -66.53 -23.93 31.93
N VAL A 240 -65.87 -23.99 33.10
CA VAL A 240 -66.52 -24.37 34.37
C VAL A 240 -67.58 -23.36 34.78
N GLU A 241 -67.27 -22.07 34.65
CA GLU A 241 -68.22 -20.99 34.92
C GLU A 241 -69.47 -21.09 34.03
N GLY A 242 -69.29 -21.35 32.73
CA GLY A 242 -70.39 -21.58 31.80
C GLY A 242 -71.28 -22.76 32.19
N MET A 243 -70.69 -23.90 32.56
CA MET A 243 -71.44 -25.08 33.03
C MET A 243 -72.24 -24.79 34.31
N LEU A 244 -71.67 -24.01 35.23
CA LEU A 244 -72.31 -23.66 36.49
C LEU A 244 -73.52 -22.73 36.27
N LEU A 245 -73.36 -21.70 35.41
CA LEU A 245 -74.43 -20.78 35.05
C LEU A 245 -75.56 -21.46 34.27
N GLU A 246 -75.25 -22.38 33.36
CA GLU A 246 -76.26 -23.15 32.64
C GLU A 246 -77.05 -24.09 33.58
N GLY A 247 -76.36 -24.77 34.49
CA GLY A 247 -76.98 -25.65 35.49
C GLY A 247 -77.81 -24.92 36.54
N MET A 248 -77.46 -23.69 36.89
CA MET A 248 -78.24 -22.85 37.82
C MET A 248 -79.46 -22.23 37.16
N SER A 249 -79.36 -21.79 35.91
CA SER A 249 -80.48 -21.18 35.17
C SER A 249 -81.65 -22.15 34.95
N ARG A 250 -81.38 -23.46 34.87
CA ARG A 250 -82.40 -24.48 34.65
C ARG A 250 -83.24 -24.81 35.89
N ARG A 251 -82.73 -24.56 37.11
CA ARG A 251 -83.45 -24.82 38.37
C ARG A 251 -84.18 -23.60 38.94
N MET A 252 -83.74 -22.38 38.63
CA MET A 252 -84.33 -21.15 39.20
C MET A 252 -85.48 -20.57 38.38
N PHE A 253 -85.66 -20.97 37.12
CA PHE A 253 -86.71 -20.45 36.22
C PHE A 253 -87.74 -21.49 35.77
N GLY A 254 -87.68 -22.73 36.28
CA GLY A 254 -88.52 -23.84 35.83
C GLY A 254 -89.84 -24.08 36.59
N GLU A 255 -90.05 -23.42 37.75
CA GLU A 255 -91.21 -23.70 38.63
C GLU A 255 -92.12 -22.48 38.84
N GLY A 256 -92.27 -21.66 37.80
CA GLY A 256 -93.22 -20.54 37.77
C GLY A 256 -94.31 -20.70 36.71
N ARG A 257 -94.86 -21.90 36.51
CA ARG A 257 -96.14 -22.06 35.80
C ARG A 257 -97.25 -22.23 36.84
N TYR A 258 -97.78 -21.10 37.29
CA TYR A 258 -99.16 -20.98 37.76
C TYR A 258 -99.96 -20.24 36.68
#